data_AF-A0AAE9YWV3-F1
#
_entry.id   AF-A0AAE9YWV3-F1
#
_cell.length_a   1.000
_cell.length_b   1.000
_cell.length_c   1.000
_cell.angle_alpha   90.00
_cell.angle_beta   90.00
_cell.angle_gamma   90.00
#
_symmetry.space_group_name_H-M   'P 1'
#
loop_
_entity.id
_entity.type
_entity.pdbx_description
1 polymer ?
#
loop_
_entity_poly.entity_id
_entity_poly.type
_entity_poly.pdbx_seq_one_letter_code
_entity_poly.pdbx_strand_id
1 'polypeptide(L)'
;MNNKARAPQSICWHEGMLLSPQHFQQNHLYWEAQIQLQMRTIAQYRWGVISLALDEGQLLEGKVDIRQLKAVLPDGLYVDYDAKHDEPLQLDLAGNEELAKKDKVKVHLTVPIRVPGSASESTDIQRFNVRDGQPVKDDNTGDGDMVLQYLQPILSLQAVSHVKEQYISLPLLEIAQLDGGQFSVTEYCPPVFGIGGDDFLTFSDFTQLRKPLQHKCQALALSLRKKARQLAGFSEDGEQQLGSRITEQHSIWIRAMVQNLAELELMTDDESTPPWQVYQVLARMVGGISILDPRSIPPKLPRYNHKDILTSLATALHYIGDQVSRVNLKYTSIAFDEGRDGVFTLTYDKAWAGRDLLIELKPRENTSLSELEQWLGACRIASSALHKELTTKRLLGAETEATEGDEATGITASPGHGLFYIKMNKQYIKVGQTLLLTCTNGKLKAFQPKRIVLHLPHET
;
A
#
# COMPACT_ATOMS: atom_id res chain seq x y z
N MET A 1 4.12 24.97 15.48
CA MET A 1 4.76 25.35 16.76
C MET A 1 5.76 26.45 16.49
N ASN A 2 5.78 27.46 17.35
CA ASN A 2 6.60 28.65 17.18
C ASN A 2 8.05 28.31 17.58
N ASN A 3 8.93 28.15 16.59
CA ASN A 3 10.37 27.82 16.77
C ASN A 3 11.19 28.99 17.38
N LYS A 4 10.50 29.92 18.07
CA LYS A 4 11.02 31.18 18.59
C LYS A 4 11.10 31.23 20.12
N ALA A 5 10.48 30.29 20.83
CA ALA A 5 10.58 30.24 22.29
C ALA A 5 11.97 29.75 22.70
N ARG A 6 12.67 30.54 23.53
CA ARG A 6 13.98 30.17 24.07
C ARG A 6 13.81 28.99 25.01
N ALA A 7 14.70 28.00 24.92
CA ALA A 7 14.70 26.87 25.85
C ALA A 7 14.84 27.39 27.31
N PRO A 8 14.20 26.74 28.29
CA PRO A 8 14.39 27.06 29.70
C PRO A 8 15.87 27.00 30.09
N GLN A 9 16.23 27.72 31.14
CA GLN A 9 17.61 27.75 31.65
C GLN A 9 17.80 26.72 32.76
N SER A 10 19.02 26.19 32.89
CA SER A 10 19.40 25.34 34.01
C SER A 10 19.44 26.15 35.31
N ILE A 11 19.12 25.51 36.43
CA ILE A 11 19.17 26.11 37.76
C ILE A 11 20.59 26.06 38.29
N CYS A 12 21.05 27.17 38.87
CA CYS A 12 22.31 27.21 39.61
C CYS A 12 22.08 26.69 41.02
N TRP A 13 22.36 25.41 41.24
CA TRP A 13 22.35 24.79 42.57
C TRP A 13 23.62 25.18 43.33
N HIS A 14 23.47 25.70 44.54
CA HIS A 14 24.60 26.13 45.38
C HIS A 14 24.39 25.77 46.85
N GLU A 15 25.49 25.75 47.60
CA GLU A 15 25.48 25.48 49.03
C GLU A 15 24.62 26.52 49.78
N GLY A 16 23.88 26.05 50.78
CA GLY A 16 22.99 26.89 51.60
C GLY A 16 21.69 27.34 50.93
N MET A 17 21.40 26.91 49.69
CA MET A 17 20.15 27.27 49.01
C MET A 17 18.93 26.62 49.68
N LEU A 18 17.93 27.42 50.06
CA LEU A 18 16.64 26.91 50.53
C LEU A 18 15.80 26.43 49.35
N LEU A 19 15.33 25.18 49.41
CA LEU A 19 14.53 24.58 48.35
C LEU A 19 13.11 25.14 48.35
N SER A 20 12.56 25.27 47.14
CA SER A 20 11.20 25.75 46.91
C SER A 20 10.59 24.99 45.73
N PRO A 21 9.26 24.90 45.60
CA PRO A 21 8.62 24.21 44.49
C PRO A 21 9.08 24.70 43.12
N GLN A 22 9.38 25.99 42.99
CA GLN A 22 9.85 26.60 41.75
C GLN A 22 11.15 25.99 41.26
N HIS A 23 12.07 25.61 42.16
CA HIS A 23 13.33 24.96 41.78
C HIS A 23 13.07 23.62 41.09
N PHE A 24 12.19 22.78 41.65
CA PHE A 24 11.87 21.50 41.04
C PHE A 24 11.11 21.66 39.71
N GLN A 25 10.15 22.60 39.67
CA GLN A 25 9.34 22.87 38.48
C GLN A 25 10.18 23.39 37.31
N GLN A 26 11.09 24.34 37.55
CA GLN A 26 11.95 24.88 36.49
C GLN A 26 13.00 23.85 36.03
N ASN A 27 13.55 23.05 36.94
CA ASN A 27 14.45 21.96 36.58
C ASN A 27 13.72 20.90 35.72
N HIS A 28 12.50 20.54 36.07
CA HIS A 28 11.67 19.64 35.27
C HIS A 28 11.42 20.19 33.86
N LEU A 29 11.01 21.46 33.74
CA LEU A 29 10.80 22.13 32.46
C LEU A 29 12.07 22.19 31.60
N TYR A 30 13.22 22.44 32.23
CA TYR A 30 14.51 22.41 31.55
C TYR A 30 14.77 21.04 30.90
N TRP A 31 14.65 19.96 31.68
CA TRP A 31 14.89 18.61 31.16
C TRP A 31 13.84 18.18 30.13
N GLU A 32 12.56 18.50 30.34
CA GLU A 32 11.50 18.27 29.36
C GLU A 32 11.86 18.92 28.01
N ALA A 33 12.29 20.19 28.04
CA ALA A 33 12.70 20.91 26.83
C ALA A 33 13.95 20.31 26.16
N GLN A 34 14.96 19.89 26.94
CA GLN A 34 16.17 19.24 26.39
C GLN A 34 15.83 17.92 25.70
N ILE A 35 15.01 17.08 26.32
CA ILE A 35 14.56 15.80 25.75
C ILE A 35 13.77 16.05 24.47
N GLN A 36 12.82 16.97 24.48
CA GLN A 36 12.02 17.29 23.29
C GLN A 36 12.88 17.81 22.13
N LEU A 37 13.88 18.64 22.41
CA LEU A 37 14.81 19.14 21.40
C LEU A 37 15.61 18.00 20.76
N GLN A 38 16.17 17.10 21.56
CA GLN A 38 16.92 15.94 21.07
C GLN A 38 16.02 14.99 20.27
N MET A 39 14.83 14.67 20.79
CA MET A 39 13.87 13.79 20.12
C MET A 39 13.42 14.34 18.77
N ARG A 40 13.14 15.65 18.66
CA ARG A 40 12.79 16.29 17.38
C ARG A 40 13.92 16.25 16.36
N THR A 41 15.17 16.21 16.81
CA THR A 41 16.34 16.17 15.94
C THR A 41 16.57 14.76 15.39
N ILE A 42 16.32 13.73 16.21
CA ILE A 42 16.59 12.33 15.84
C ILE A 42 15.37 11.67 15.16
N ALA A 43 14.15 12.01 15.58
CA ALA A 43 12.91 11.41 15.11
C ALA A 43 11.96 12.48 14.56
N GLN A 44 12.03 12.72 13.24
CA GLN A 44 11.15 13.67 12.56
C GLN A 44 9.69 13.23 12.66
N TYR A 45 8.80 14.17 12.97
CA TYR A 45 7.35 13.94 13.03
C TYR A 45 6.93 12.81 13.98
N ARG A 46 7.68 12.61 15.07
CA ARG A 46 7.40 11.58 16.08
C ARG A 46 6.40 12.07 17.14
N TRP A 47 5.21 12.46 16.68
CA TRP A 47 4.06 12.84 17.50
C TRP A 47 2.78 12.37 16.79
N GLY A 48 1.63 12.39 17.46
CA GLY A 48 0.37 11.92 16.90
C GLY A 48 -0.30 10.84 17.74
N VAL A 49 -1.35 10.25 17.18
CA VAL A 49 -2.10 9.14 17.76
C VAL A 49 -1.24 7.88 17.74
N ILE A 50 -1.16 7.20 18.89
CA ILE A 50 -0.56 5.87 19.03
C ILE A 50 -1.66 4.83 18.92
N SER A 51 -2.74 5.00 19.67
CA SER A 51 -3.96 4.20 19.58
C SER A 51 -5.17 5.04 19.96
N LEU A 52 -6.31 4.76 19.34
CA LEU A 52 -7.58 5.44 19.59
C LEU A 52 -8.68 4.37 19.58
N ALA A 53 -9.65 4.51 20.48
CA ALA A 53 -10.89 3.75 20.46
C ALA A 53 -12.06 4.69 20.72
N LEU A 54 -13.08 4.61 19.87
CA LEU A 54 -14.29 5.42 19.92
C LEU A 54 -15.49 4.55 20.30
N ASP A 55 -16.52 5.15 20.87
CA ASP A 55 -17.85 4.56 20.88
C ASP A 55 -18.55 4.83 19.55
N GLU A 56 -18.56 3.82 18.67
CA GLU A 56 -19.18 3.92 17.35
C GLU A 56 -20.71 4.01 17.42
N GLY A 57 -21.33 3.49 18.48
CA GLY A 57 -22.78 3.62 18.70
C GLY A 57 -23.16 5.06 19.02
N GLN A 58 -22.39 5.74 19.88
CA GLN A 58 -22.57 7.16 20.17
C GLN A 58 -22.33 8.05 18.94
N LEU A 59 -21.41 7.66 18.05
CA LEU A 59 -21.17 8.40 16.81
C LEU A 59 -22.41 8.45 15.91
N LEU A 60 -23.16 7.34 15.82
CA LEU A 60 -24.43 7.29 15.10
C LEU A 60 -25.49 8.22 15.69
N GLU A 61 -25.43 8.46 17.01
CA GLU A 61 -26.29 9.41 17.73
C GLU A 61 -25.80 10.87 17.65
N GLY A 62 -24.71 11.13 16.91
CA GLY A 62 -24.13 12.47 16.76
C GLY A 62 -23.21 12.89 17.89
N LYS A 63 -22.63 11.94 18.63
CA LYS A 63 -21.66 12.22 19.69
C LYS A 63 -20.35 11.51 19.45
N VAL A 64 -19.24 12.23 19.60
CA VAL A 64 -17.91 11.64 19.64
C VAL A 64 -17.58 11.32 21.07
N ASP A 65 -17.50 10.04 21.41
CA ASP A 65 -17.12 9.56 22.74
C ASP A 65 -15.84 8.72 22.64
N ILE A 66 -14.77 9.20 23.30
CA ILE A 66 -13.48 8.53 23.32
C ILE A 66 -13.50 7.50 24.45
N ARG A 67 -13.24 6.24 24.11
CA ARG A 67 -13.14 5.14 25.08
C ARG A 67 -11.71 4.98 25.61
N GLN A 68 -10.73 5.02 24.71
CA GLN A 68 -9.31 4.98 25.03
C GLN A 68 -8.52 5.84 24.05
N LEU A 69 -7.47 6.49 24.53
CA LEU A 69 -6.59 7.28 23.70
C LEU A 69 -5.17 7.29 24.25
N LYS A 70 -4.23 6.81 23.44
CA LYS A 70 -2.79 7.03 23.64
C LYS A 70 -2.27 7.92 22.54
N ALA A 71 -1.65 9.03 22.90
CA ALA A 71 -1.15 9.99 21.92
C ALA A 71 0.02 10.83 22.46
N VAL A 72 0.80 11.37 21.54
CA VAL A 72 1.80 12.40 21.83
C VAL A 72 1.39 13.68 21.11
N LEU A 73 1.11 14.75 21.85
CA LEU A 73 0.78 16.04 21.25
C LEU A 73 2.02 16.66 20.58
N PRO A 74 1.85 17.63 19.65
CA PRO A 74 2.98 18.32 19.02
C PRO A 74 3.99 18.91 20.01
N ASP A 75 3.51 19.34 21.19
CA ASP A 75 4.32 19.91 22.25
C ASP A 75 4.99 18.87 23.16
N GLY A 76 4.90 17.58 22.82
CA GLY A 76 5.56 16.48 23.52
C GLY A 76 4.77 15.91 24.70
N LEU A 77 3.60 16.47 25.04
CA LEU A 77 2.74 15.89 26.08
C LEU A 77 2.27 14.50 25.65
N TYR A 78 2.61 13.48 26.42
CA TYR A 78 2.01 12.16 26.32
C TYR A 78 0.64 12.16 27.01
N VAL A 79 -0.36 11.62 26.33
CA VAL A 79 -1.71 11.41 26.84
C VAL A 79 -1.96 9.91 26.86
N ASP A 80 -2.40 9.43 28.02
CA ASP A 80 -2.91 8.08 28.26
C ASP A 80 -4.26 8.25 28.95
N TYR A 81 -5.33 8.11 28.18
CA TYR A 81 -6.70 8.32 28.63
C TYR A 81 -7.48 7.00 28.55
N ASP A 82 -8.19 6.67 29.63
CA ASP A 82 -9.13 5.54 29.69
C ASP A 82 -10.44 5.98 30.36
N ALA A 83 -11.55 5.86 29.63
CA ALA A 83 -12.88 6.26 30.10
C ALA A 83 -13.35 5.53 31.37
N LYS A 84 -12.69 4.44 31.79
CA LYS A 84 -12.97 3.75 33.07
C LYS A 84 -12.38 4.46 34.28
N HIS A 85 -11.37 5.30 34.08
CA HIS A 85 -10.57 5.91 35.14
C HIS A 85 -10.56 7.43 35.07
N ASP A 86 -10.77 8.01 33.89
CA ASP A 86 -10.71 9.44 33.62
C ASP A 86 -12.09 10.08 33.44
N GLU A 87 -12.13 11.41 33.48
CA GLU A 87 -13.34 12.19 33.20
C GLU A 87 -13.78 12.01 31.73
N PRO A 88 -15.09 11.96 31.44
CA PRO A 88 -15.58 11.73 30.09
C PRO A 88 -15.00 12.71 29.05
N LEU A 89 -14.36 12.16 28.01
CA LEU A 89 -13.85 12.92 26.88
C LEU A 89 -14.83 12.80 25.69
N GLN A 90 -15.85 13.65 25.70
CA GLN A 90 -16.99 13.59 24.78
C GLN A 90 -17.24 14.93 24.07
N LEU A 91 -17.84 14.87 22.89
CA LEU A 91 -18.26 16.03 22.11
C LEU A 91 -19.60 15.76 21.42
N ASP A 92 -20.58 16.61 21.67
CA ASP A 92 -21.83 16.62 20.90
C ASP A 92 -21.61 17.35 19.57
N LEU A 93 -22.00 16.71 18.47
CA LEU A 93 -21.94 17.26 17.12
C LEU A 93 -23.23 18.00 16.75
N ALA A 94 -24.31 17.81 17.52
CA ALA A 94 -25.57 18.49 17.28
C ALA A 94 -25.39 20.01 17.37
N GLY A 95 -25.84 20.72 16.32
CA GLY A 95 -25.73 22.17 16.25
C GLY A 95 -24.32 22.70 15.94
N ASN A 96 -23.36 21.84 15.55
CA ASN A 96 -22.06 22.31 15.08
C ASN A 96 -22.20 23.11 13.77
N GLU A 97 -21.99 24.43 13.83
CA GLU A 97 -22.17 25.32 12.67
C GLU A 97 -21.23 25.01 11.49
N GLU A 98 -20.02 24.54 11.76
CA GLU A 98 -19.06 24.26 10.69
C GLU A 98 -19.44 23.01 9.91
N LEU A 99 -19.87 21.97 10.63
CA LEU A 99 -20.38 20.73 10.04
C LEU A 99 -21.61 21.01 9.17
N ALA A 100 -22.53 21.85 9.64
CA ALA A 100 -23.71 22.27 8.88
C ALA A 100 -23.40 23.11 7.62
N LYS A 101 -22.23 23.78 7.55
CA LYS A 101 -21.82 24.64 6.42
C LYS A 101 -20.93 23.94 5.40
N LYS A 102 -20.15 22.95 5.83
CA LYS A 102 -19.06 22.34 5.04
C LYS A 102 -19.25 20.84 4.80
N ASP A 103 -20.33 20.26 5.33
CA ASP A 103 -20.65 18.83 5.36
C ASP A 103 -19.61 17.96 6.08
N LYS A 104 -18.47 18.53 6.51
CA LYS A 104 -17.41 17.86 7.24
C LYS A 104 -16.63 18.78 8.17
N VAL A 105 -16.12 18.22 9.26
CA VAL A 105 -15.33 18.93 10.27
C VAL A 105 -14.30 18.01 10.92
N LYS A 106 -13.12 18.55 11.24
CA LYS A 106 -12.10 17.84 12.01
C LYS A 106 -12.40 17.92 13.50
N VAL A 107 -12.29 16.78 14.18
CA VAL A 107 -12.36 16.68 15.63
C VAL A 107 -10.94 16.66 16.16
N HIS A 108 -10.66 17.57 17.09
CA HIS A 108 -9.36 17.78 17.68
C HIS A 108 -9.36 17.44 19.16
N LEU A 109 -8.37 16.69 19.61
CA LEU A 109 -7.94 16.74 21.00
C LEU A 109 -7.27 18.09 21.23
N THR A 110 -7.68 18.79 22.28
CA THR A 110 -7.12 20.07 22.66
C THR A 110 -6.71 20.07 24.12
N VAL A 111 -5.54 20.63 24.37
CA VAL A 111 -4.96 20.82 25.71
C VAL A 111 -4.49 22.26 25.81
N PRO A 112 -4.83 23.01 26.86
CA PRO A 112 -4.38 24.39 27.01
C PRO A 112 -2.85 24.52 26.91
N ILE A 113 -2.36 25.62 26.35
CA ILE A 113 -0.92 25.88 26.30
C ILE A 113 -0.35 26.00 27.71
N ARG A 114 0.93 25.65 27.87
CA ARG A 114 1.61 25.84 29.15
C ARG A 114 2.04 27.30 29.31
N VAL A 115 1.51 27.96 30.34
CA VAL A 115 1.86 29.31 30.78
C VAL A 115 2.35 29.31 32.25
N PRO A 116 3.03 30.36 32.74
CA PRO A 116 3.30 30.51 34.17
C PRO A 116 2.00 30.36 34.98
N GLY A 117 2.03 29.52 36.02
CA GLY A 117 0.84 29.25 36.84
C GLY A 117 -0.17 28.27 36.23
N SER A 118 0.18 27.51 35.17
CA SER A 118 -0.70 26.54 34.46
C SER A 118 -1.50 25.54 35.31
N ALA A 119 -1.15 25.35 36.58
CA ALA A 119 -1.86 24.46 37.51
C ALA A 119 -2.76 25.21 38.51
N SER A 120 -2.78 26.54 38.42
CA SER A 120 -3.54 27.41 39.32
C SER A 120 -4.88 27.78 38.71
N GLU A 121 -5.95 27.57 39.48
CA GLU A 121 -7.32 27.89 39.10
C GLU A 121 -7.56 29.40 38.93
N SER A 122 -6.65 30.25 39.41
CA SER A 122 -6.73 31.71 39.24
C SER A 122 -6.13 32.22 37.93
N THR A 123 -5.62 31.32 37.07
CA THR A 123 -5.05 31.69 35.77
C THR A 123 -6.07 31.60 34.65
N ASP A 124 -6.00 32.53 33.69
CA ASP A 124 -6.89 32.53 32.51
C ASP A 124 -6.71 31.28 31.63
N ILE A 125 -5.51 30.67 31.66
CA ILE A 125 -5.18 29.47 30.90
C ILE A 125 -4.65 28.41 31.88
N GLN A 126 -5.59 27.63 32.42
CA GLN A 126 -5.26 26.47 33.23
C GLN A 126 -5.05 25.26 32.32
N ARG A 127 -3.87 24.63 32.41
CA ARG A 127 -3.53 23.42 31.65
C ARG A 127 -3.67 22.15 32.48
N PHE A 128 -3.49 22.23 33.79
CA PHE A 128 -3.49 21.07 34.67
C PHE A 128 -4.48 21.24 35.83
N ASN A 129 -5.17 20.16 36.15
CA ASN A 129 -5.81 19.96 37.44
C ASN A 129 -4.80 19.35 38.42
N VAL A 130 -4.92 19.69 39.70
CA VAL A 130 -4.18 19.00 40.76
C VAL A 130 -5.10 17.92 41.33
N ARG A 131 -4.64 16.67 41.34
CA ARG A 131 -5.39 15.54 41.90
C ARG A 131 -4.53 14.73 42.86
N ASP A 132 -5.14 14.30 43.95
CA ASP A 132 -4.52 13.34 44.87
C ASP A 132 -4.47 11.97 44.20
N GLY A 133 -3.29 11.34 44.22
CA GLY A 133 -3.12 9.98 43.73
C GLY A 133 -3.44 8.93 44.78
N GLN A 134 -3.24 7.66 44.41
CA GLN A 134 -3.30 6.57 45.37
C GLN A 134 -2.11 6.65 46.34
N PRO A 135 -2.25 6.19 47.59
CA PRO A 135 -1.14 6.16 48.53
C PRO A 135 0.04 5.35 47.98
N VAL A 136 1.23 5.95 48.01
CA VAL A 136 2.47 5.35 47.52
C VAL A 136 3.33 4.96 48.70
N LYS A 137 3.87 3.73 48.66
CA LYS A 137 4.82 3.22 49.64
C LYS A 137 6.23 3.70 49.36
N ASP A 138 7.03 3.86 50.41
CA ASP A 138 8.46 4.05 50.25
C ASP A 138 9.12 2.75 49.75
N ASP A 139 9.76 2.78 48.60
CA ASP A 139 10.47 1.62 48.03
C ASP A 139 11.68 1.18 48.87
N ASN A 140 12.24 2.06 49.71
CA ASN A 140 13.39 1.71 50.55
C ASN A 140 12.99 0.88 51.79
N THR A 141 11.80 1.14 52.34
CA THR A 141 11.34 0.55 53.61
C THR A 141 10.12 -0.36 53.46
N GLY A 142 9.28 -0.16 52.45
CA GLY A 142 8.02 -0.89 52.23
C GLY A 142 6.85 -0.44 53.10
N ASP A 143 7.11 0.52 54.00
CA ASP A 143 6.19 1.07 54.98
C ASP A 143 5.93 2.56 54.71
N GLY A 144 4.92 3.13 55.39
CA GLY A 144 4.62 4.56 55.30
C GLY A 144 3.94 4.96 54.00
N ASP A 145 2.62 4.75 53.94
CA ASP A 145 1.82 5.20 52.81
C ASP A 145 1.72 6.73 52.79
N MET A 146 2.09 7.35 51.65
CA MET A 146 1.97 8.80 51.43
C MET A 146 1.12 9.08 50.19
N VAL A 147 0.13 9.96 50.34
CA VAL A 147 -0.66 10.48 49.22
C VAL A 147 0.12 11.61 48.56
N LEU A 148 0.45 11.42 47.28
CA LEU A 148 1.11 12.43 46.45
C LEU A 148 0.08 13.14 45.56
N GLN A 149 0.33 14.41 45.26
CA GLN A 149 -0.48 15.19 44.34
C GLN A 149 0.15 15.20 42.95
N TYR A 150 -0.67 14.96 41.93
CA TYR A 150 -0.26 14.85 40.53
C TYR A 150 -0.91 15.94 39.68
N LEU A 151 -0.19 16.38 38.65
CA LEU A 151 -0.72 17.28 37.62
C LEU A 151 -1.40 16.46 36.53
N GLN A 152 -2.73 16.56 36.42
CA GLN A 152 -3.50 15.92 35.35
C GLN A 152 -3.80 16.94 34.24
N PRO A 153 -3.38 16.71 32.98
CA PRO A 153 -3.70 17.61 31.88
C PRO A 153 -5.20 17.73 31.65
N ILE A 154 -5.68 18.95 31.36
CA ILE A 154 -7.07 19.20 31.00
C ILE A 154 -7.24 18.88 29.51
N LEU A 155 -7.92 17.77 29.23
CA LEU A 155 -8.23 17.30 27.89
C LEU A 155 -9.62 17.79 27.48
N SER A 156 -9.80 18.21 26.23
CA SER A 156 -11.12 18.52 25.67
C SER A 156 -11.17 18.26 24.17
N LEU A 157 -12.35 17.95 23.66
CA LEU A 157 -12.60 17.77 22.23
C LEU A 157 -13.20 19.04 21.61
N GLN A 158 -12.76 19.38 20.41
CA GLN A 158 -13.32 20.49 19.63
C GLN A 158 -13.51 20.08 18.18
N ALA A 159 -14.70 20.30 17.62
CA ALA A 159 -15.00 20.11 16.19
C ALA A 159 -14.97 21.47 15.48
N VAL A 160 -13.80 21.86 14.97
CA VAL A 160 -13.55 23.16 14.33
C VAL A 160 -12.48 23.06 13.25
N SER A 161 -12.52 23.96 12.27
CA SER A 161 -11.51 24.07 11.21
C SER A 161 -10.22 24.72 11.74
N HIS A 162 -10.35 25.56 12.76
CA HIS A 162 -9.24 26.29 13.36
C HIS A 162 -9.36 26.34 14.88
N VAL A 163 -8.43 25.66 15.56
CA VAL A 163 -8.32 25.71 17.03
C VAL A 163 -7.56 26.97 17.43
N LYS A 164 -8.08 27.69 18.44
CA LYS A 164 -7.46 28.92 18.99
C LYS A 164 -6.05 28.66 19.52
N GLU A 165 -5.17 29.66 19.42
CA GLU A 165 -3.75 29.55 19.81
C GLU A 165 -3.51 29.26 21.30
N GLN A 166 -4.51 29.48 22.15
CA GLN A 166 -4.47 29.12 23.58
C GLN A 166 -4.51 27.61 23.84
N TYR A 167 -4.68 26.79 22.79
CA TYR A 167 -4.63 25.34 22.88
C TYR A 167 -3.53 24.76 21.98
N ILE A 168 -2.89 23.72 22.48
CA ILE A 168 -2.21 22.73 21.66
C ILE A 168 -3.27 21.79 21.12
N SER A 169 -3.18 21.49 19.83
CA SER A 169 -4.18 20.71 19.11
C SER A 169 -3.56 19.52 18.40
N LEU A 170 -4.20 18.37 18.56
CA LEU A 170 -3.96 17.14 17.81
C LEU A 170 -5.27 16.75 17.11
N PRO A 171 -5.39 16.86 15.77
CA PRO A 171 -6.54 16.32 15.06
C PRO A 171 -6.57 14.80 15.21
N LEU A 172 -7.75 14.25 15.53
CA LEU A 172 -7.96 12.82 15.75
C LEU A 172 -8.65 12.17 14.57
N LEU A 173 -9.67 12.82 14.01
CA LEU A 173 -10.50 12.30 12.93
C LEU A 173 -11.24 13.43 12.22
N GLU A 174 -11.80 13.16 11.05
CA GLU A 174 -12.69 14.08 10.32
C GLU A 174 -14.03 13.39 10.11
N ILE A 175 -15.10 14.06 10.54
CA ILE A 175 -16.47 13.59 10.47
C ILE A 175 -17.14 14.25 9.28
N ALA A 176 -17.91 13.48 8.52
CA ALA A 176 -18.84 13.98 7.53
C ALA A 176 -20.29 13.66 7.92
N GLN A 177 -21.19 14.58 7.61
CA GLN A 177 -22.64 14.36 7.71
C GLN A 177 -23.14 13.76 6.40
N LEU A 178 -23.80 12.60 6.49
CA LEU A 178 -24.36 11.88 5.35
C LEU A 178 -25.80 12.33 5.06
N ASP A 179 -26.26 12.04 3.85
CA ASP A 179 -27.67 12.19 3.46
C ASP A 179 -28.57 11.39 4.43
N GLY A 180 -29.51 12.09 5.09
CA GLY A 180 -30.35 11.51 6.14
C GLY A 180 -29.91 11.85 7.57
N GLY A 181 -28.85 12.65 7.75
CA GLY A 181 -28.47 13.23 9.04
C GLY A 181 -27.57 12.34 9.91
N GLN A 182 -27.15 11.18 9.41
CA GLN A 182 -26.18 10.31 10.07
C GLN A 182 -24.76 10.87 9.97
N PHE A 183 -23.89 10.51 10.91
CA PHE A 183 -22.48 10.92 10.91
C PHE A 183 -21.57 9.74 10.57
N SER A 184 -20.49 10.02 9.84
CA SER A 184 -19.49 9.02 9.45
C SER A 184 -18.08 9.57 9.56
N VAL A 185 -17.11 8.69 9.81
CA VAL A 185 -15.68 9.03 9.75
C VAL A 185 -15.21 8.97 8.30
N THR A 186 -14.51 10.02 7.86
CA THR A 186 -13.96 10.09 6.49
C THR A 186 -12.64 9.31 6.34
N GLU A 187 -12.09 9.32 5.12
CA GLU A 187 -10.74 8.80 4.79
C GLU A 187 -9.58 9.60 5.41
N TYR A 188 -9.86 10.66 6.17
CA TYR A 188 -8.80 11.43 6.82
C TYR A 188 -7.95 10.52 7.73
N CYS A 189 -6.63 10.64 7.57
CA CYS A 189 -5.63 10.00 8.40
C CYS A 189 -4.97 11.09 9.28
N PRO A 190 -5.14 11.03 10.62
CA PRO A 190 -4.56 11.99 11.53
C PRO A 190 -3.02 11.88 11.56
N PRO A 191 -2.33 12.81 12.22
CA PRO A 191 -0.99 12.57 12.73
C PRO A 191 -0.99 11.26 13.52
N VAL A 192 -0.26 10.25 13.03
CA VAL A 192 -0.07 8.99 13.74
C VAL A 192 1.40 8.78 14.06
N PHE A 193 1.64 8.20 15.23
CA PHE A 193 2.95 7.81 15.67
C PHE A 193 3.48 6.71 14.74
N GLY A 194 2.74 5.61 14.60
CA GLY A 194 3.00 4.54 13.63
C GLY A 194 1.82 4.38 12.66
N ILE A 195 2.04 3.80 11.49
CA ILE A 195 1.01 3.62 10.45
C ILE A 195 -0.21 2.80 10.90
N GLY A 196 -0.11 2.02 12.00
CA GLY A 196 -1.24 1.31 12.60
C GLY A 196 -2.13 2.16 13.51
N GLY A 197 -1.68 3.35 13.94
CA GLY A 197 -2.45 4.22 14.86
C GLY A 197 -3.73 4.82 14.27
N ASP A 198 -3.99 4.57 12.98
CA ASP A 198 -5.15 5.01 12.23
C ASP A 198 -6.28 3.95 12.17
N ASP A 199 -6.04 2.76 12.71
CA ASP A 199 -6.98 1.64 12.75
C ASP A 199 -7.75 1.63 14.07
N PHE A 200 -8.75 2.51 14.18
CA PHE A 200 -9.50 2.77 15.42
C PHE A 200 -11.01 2.48 15.34
N LEU A 201 -11.48 2.01 14.19
CA LEU A 201 -12.88 1.64 13.98
C LEU A 201 -12.98 0.12 13.91
N THR A 202 -13.86 -0.46 14.72
CA THR A 202 -14.03 -1.90 14.89
C THR A 202 -15.18 -2.45 14.06
N PHE A 203 -16.21 -1.66 13.77
CA PHE A 203 -17.31 -2.10 12.92
C PHE A 203 -16.96 -1.93 11.44
N SER A 204 -16.84 -3.06 10.75
CA SER A 204 -16.82 -3.14 9.29
C SER A 204 -18.24 -3.14 8.73
N ASP A 205 -19.08 -2.18 9.12
CA ASP A 205 -20.39 -2.05 8.48
C ASP A 205 -20.20 -1.61 7.02
N PHE A 206 -20.97 -2.24 6.13
CA PHE A 206 -20.89 -2.18 4.66
C PHE A 206 -20.94 -0.78 4.03
N THR A 207 -21.11 0.27 4.83
CA THR A 207 -21.15 1.68 4.43
C THR A 207 -19.81 2.40 4.57
N GLN A 208 -18.87 1.90 5.39
CA GLN A 208 -17.56 2.54 5.55
C GLN A 208 -16.49 1.92 4.65
N LEU A 209 -16.23 2.61 3.53
CA LEU A 209 -15.12 2.33 2.59
C LEU A 209 -13.72 2.61 3.17
N ARG A 210 -13.65 3.11 4.41
CA ARG A 210 -12.42 3.55 5.06
C ARG A 210 -11.44 2.40 5.21
N LYS A 211 -10.25 2.57 4.62
CA LYS A 211 -9.12 1.67 4.83
C LYS A 211 -8.03 2.40 5.61
N PRO A 212 -7.59 1.91 6.78
CA PRO A 212 -6.47 2.48 7.52
C PRO A 212 -5.21 2.59 6.65
N LEU A 213 -4.33 3.53 7.00
CA LEU A 213 -3.10 3.78 6.25
C LEU A 213 -2.25 2.52 6.05
N GLN A 214 -2.06 1.71 7.10
CA GLN A 214 -1.32 0.45 7.01
C GLN A 214 -1.92 -0.50 5.97
N HIS A 215 -3.23 -0.73 6.00
CA HIS A 215 -3.93 -1.58 5.04
C HIS A 215 -3.78 -1.07 3.59
N LYS A 216 -3.83 0.26 3.37
CA LYS A 216 -3.59 0.83 2.03
C LYS A 216 -2.18 0.50 1.52
N CYS A 217 -1.17 0.61 2.39
CA CYS A 217 0.21 0.32 2.03
C CYS A 217 0.46 -1.18 1.84
N GLN A 218 -0.09 -2.05 2.70
CA GLN A 218 -0.05 -3.51 2.54
C GLN A 218 -0.73 -3.95 1.25
N ALA A 219 -1.88 -3.37 0.92
CA ALA A 219 -2.58 -3.68 -0.33
C ALA A 219 -1.74 -3.32 -1.57
N LEU A 220 -1.01 -2.20 -1.54
CA LEU A 220 -0.08 -1.83 -2.61
C LEU A 220 1.07 -2.84 -2.72
N ALA A 221 1.69 -3.22 -1.60
CA ALA A 221 2.75 -4.22 -1.57
C ALA A 221 2.28 -5.58 -2.10
N LEU A 222 1.11 -6.04 -1.67
CA LEU A 222 0.47 -7.26 -2.15
C LEU A 222 0.21 -7.20 -3.66
N SER A 223 -0.29 -6.08 -4.17
CA SER A 223 -0.54 -5.87 -5.61
C SER A 223 0.75 -5.95 -6.43
N LEU A 224 1.83 -5.32 -5.96
CA LEU A 224 3.15 -5.39 -6.58
C LEU A 224 3.67 -6.84 -6.64
N ARG A 225 3.61 -7.55 -5.51
CA ARG A 225 4.03 -8.96 -5.41
C ARG A 225 3.22 -9.84 -6.35
N LYS A 226 1.90 -9.71 -6.34
CA LYS A 226 0.98 -10.49 -7.18
C LYS A 226 1.31 -10.26 -8.66
N LYS A 227 1.43 -9.00 -9.09
CA LYS A 227 1.74 -8.67 -10.49
C LYS A 227 3.12 -9.16 -10.92
N ALA A 228 4.14 -9.02 -10.08
CA ALA A 228 5.48 -9.52 -10.36
C ALA A 228 5.52 -11.05 -10.50
N ARG A 229 4.80 -11.79 -9.65
CA ARG A 229 4.68 -13.26 -9.75
C ARG A 229 3.99 -13.69 -11.04
N GLN A 230 2.89 -13.02 -11.40
CA GLN A 230 2.18 -13.31 -12.64
C GLN A 230 3.07 -13.10 -13.88
N LEU A 231 3.84 -12.01 -13.94
CA LEU A 231 4.82 -11.77 -15.02
C LEU A 231 5.94 -12.80 -15.07
N ALA A 232 6.30 -13.38 -13.92
CA ALA A 232 7.30 -14.43 -13.80
C ALA A 232 6.75 -15.83 -14.15
N GLY A 233 5.46 -15.96 -14.47
CA GLY A 233 4.82 -17.20 -14.87
C GLY A 233 4.36 -18.09 -13.71
N PHE A 234 4.16 -17.55 -12.51
CA PHE A 234 3.58 -18.31 -11.39
C PHE A 234 2.04 -18.21 -11.38
N SER A 235 1.36 -19.30 -11.04
CA SER A 235 -0.08 -19.28 -10.76
C SER A 235 -0.40 -18.42 -9.53
N GLU A 236 -1.65 -18.00 -9.36
CA GLU A 236 -2.07 -17.21 -8.18
C GLU A 236 -1.81 -17.97 -6.86
N ASP A 237 -1.91 -19.30 -6.88
CA ASP A 237 -1.67 -20.18 -5.72
C ASP A 237 -0.18 -20.49 -5.47
N GLY A 238 0.74 -20.00 -6.32
CA GLY A 238 2.18 -20.00 -6.06
C GLY A 238 2.93 -21.34 -6.18
N GLU A 239 2.24 -22.46 -6.35
CA GLU A 239 2.86 -23.80 -6.39
C GLU A 239 3.24 -24.28 -7.80
N GLN A 240 2.66 -23.70 -8.86
CA GLN A 240 2.86 -24.17 -10.23
C GLN A 240 3.39 -23.05 -11.15
N GLN A 241 4.52 -23.32 -11.81
CA GLN A 241 5.11 -22.44 -12.81
C GLN A 241 4.50 -22.74 -14.19
N LEU A 242 3.66 -21.84 -14.70
CA LEU A 242 3.12 -21.87 -16.05
C LEU A 242 4.15 -21.30 -17.04
N GLY A 243 5.09 -22.14 -17.47
CA GLY A 243 6.01 -21.84 -18.57
C GLY A 243 7.27 -21.05 -18.16
N SER A 244 8.38 -21.33 -18.85
CA SER A 244 9.74 -21.09 -18.35
C SER A 244 10.51 -19.93 -19.01
N ARG A 245 9.84 -18.94 -19.64
CA ARG A 245 10.59 -17.89 -20.35
C ARG A 245 10.03 -16.47 -20.17
N ILE A 246 10.56 -15.80 -19.14
CA ILE A 246 10.35 -14.37 -18.87
C ILE A 246 11.01 -13.55 -19.99
N THR A 247 10.27 -12.61 -20.60
CA THR A 247 10.84 -11.69 -21.59
C THR A 247 11.79 -10.69 -20.92
N GLU A 248 12.68 -10.07 -21.69
CA GLU A 248 13.56 -9.01 -21.15
C GLU A 248 12.74 -7.85 -20.56
N GLN A 249 11.66 -7.47 -21.25
CA GLN A 249 10.71 -6.45 -20.79
C GLN A 249 10.03 -6.84 -19.48
N HIS A 250 9.52 -8.07 -19.36
CA HIS A 250 8.94 -8.56 -18.10
C HIS A 250 9.98 -8.59 -16.98
N SER A 251 11.24 -8.94 -17.28
CA SER A 251 12.32 -8.94 -16.31
C SER A 251 12.60 -7.53 -15.76
N ILE A 252 12.56 -6.51 -16.63
CA ILE A 252 12.69 -5.10 -16.24
C ILE A 252 11.51 -4.67 -15.36
N TRP A 253 10.28 -5.01 -15.74
CA TRP A 253 9.07 -4.67 -15.00
C TRP A 253 8.98 -5.37 -13.63
N ILE A 254 9.31 -6.66 -13.58
CA ILE A 254 9.44 -7.41 -12.33
C ILE A 254 10.44 -6.70 -11.44
N ARG A 255 11.63 -6.36 -11.96
CA ARG A 255 12.68 -5.69 -11.18
C ARG A 255 12.20 -4.34 -10.64
N ALA A 256 11.52 -3.54 -11.45
CA ALA A 256 10.95 -2.26 -11.04
C ALA A 256 9.95 -2.40 -9.88
N MET A 257 9.13 -3.47 -9.89
CA MET A 257 8.17 -3.75 -8.82
C MET A 257 8.81 -4.30 -7.56
N VAL A 258 9.81 -5.19 -7.68
CA VAL A 258 10.34 -5.93 -6.52
C VAL A 258 11.55 -5.29 -5.84
N GLN A 259 12.25 -4.35 -6.49
CA GLN A 259 13.53 -3.81 -5.99
C GLN A 259 13.47 -3.19 -4.59
N ASN A 260 12.33 -2.61 -4.19
CA ASN A 260 12.11 -2.05 -2.85
C ASN A 260 10.91 -2.73 -2.14
N LEU A 261 10.39 -3.82 -2.71
CA LEU A 261 9.16 -4.46 -2.22
C LEU A 261 9.36 -5.06 -0.83
N ALA A 262 10.49 -5.72 -0.59
CA ALA A 262 10.80 -6.31 0.71
C ALA A 262 10.93 -5.25 1.83
N GLU A 263 11.50 -4.08 1.53
CA GLU A 263 11.57 -2.96 2.47
C GLU A 263 10.16 -2.42 2.78
N LEU A 264 9.33 -2.25 1.75
CA LEU A 264 7.94 -1.82 1.93
C LEU A 264 7.15 -2.81 2.78
N GLU A 265 7.25 -4.10 2.51
CA GLU A 265 6.49 -5.14 3.23
C GLU A 265 6.87 -5.20 4.70
N LEU A 266 8.18 -5.24 5.01
CA LEU A 266 8.67 -5.22 6.39
C LEU A 266 8.13 -3.99 7.15
N MET A 267 8.16 -2.83 6.50
CA MET A 267 7.65 -1.58 7.07
C MET A 267 6.13 -1.61 7.26
N THR A 268 5.38 -2.20 6.33
CA THR A 268 3.92 -2.22 6.40
C THR A 268 3.37 -3.30 7.32
N ASP A 269 4.17 -4.32 7.66
CA ASP A 269 3.81 -5.35 8.64
C ASP A 269 4.01 -4.87 10.08
N ASP A 270 4.86 -3.85 10.30
CA ASP A 270 5.05 -3.21 11.60
C ASP A 270 4.15 -1.97 11.77
N GLU A 271 3.13 -2.09 12.61
CA GLU A 271 2.19 -1.03 12.99
C GLU A 271 2.89 0.24 13.52
N SER A 272 4.07 0.09 14.12
CA SER A 272 4.83 1.17 14.75
C SER A 272 5.67 1.99 13.76
N THR A 273 5.74 1.56 12.49
CA THR A 273 6.52 2.22 11.45
C THR A 273 6.09 3.67 11.26
N PRO A 274 7.03 4.65 11.33
CA PRO A 274 6.72 6.05 11.11
C PRO A 274 6.23 6.32 9.67
N PRO A 275 5.12 7.06 9.46
CA PRO A 275 4.60 7.33 8.12
C PRO A 275 5.57 8.12 7.22
N TRP A 276 6.49 8.89 7.81
CA TRP A 276 7.56 9.56 7.07
C TRP A 276 8.52 8.56 6.39
N GLN A 277 8.84 7.44 7.05
CA GLN A 277 9.69 6.40 6.46
C GLN A 277 8.99 5.70 5.29
N VAL A 278 7.70 5.40 5.44
CA VAL A 278 6.87 4.86 4.35
C VAL A 278 6.88 5.83 3.15
N TYR A 279 6.71 7.13 3.39
CA TYR A 279 6.77 8.11 2.31
C TYR A 279 8.12 8.15 1.59
N GLN A 280 9.23 7.98 2.32
CA GLN A 280 10.56 7.92 1.72
C GLN A 280 10.73 6.68 0.82
N VAL A 281 10.23 5.51 1.24
CA VAL A 281 10.27 4.29 0.41
C VAL A 281 9.36 4.43 -0.81
N LEU A 282 8.14 4.93 -0.64
CA LEU A 282 7.23 5.23 -1.75
C LEU A 282 7.87 6.20 -2.76
N ALA A 283 8.58 7.23 -2.28
CA ALA A 283 9.29 8.17 -3.14
C ALA A 283 10.40 7.51 -3.97
N ARG A 284 11.17 6.57 -3.38
CA ARG A 284 12.15 5.76 -4.12
C ARG A 284 11.47 4.87 -5.17
N MET A 285 10.33 4.27 -4.80
CA MET A 285 9.58 3.37 -5.68
C MET A 285 8.97 4.10 -6.88
N VAL A 286 8.45 5.32 -6.70
CA VAL A 286 7.90 6.16 -7.79
C VAL A 286 8.91 6.31 -8.94
N GLY A 287 10.19 6.51 -8.62
CA GLY A 287 11.25 6.56 -9.62
C GLY A 287 11.44 5.23 -10.35
N GLY A 288 11.58 4.12 -9.62
CA GLY A 288 11.77 2.78 -10.22
C GLY A 288 10.58 2.31 -11.06
N ILE A 289 9.37 2.56 -10.58
CA ILE A 289 8.09 2.20 -11.23
C ILE A 289 7.85 3.03 -12.50
N SER A 290 8.51 4.18 -12.67
CA SER A 290 8.31 5.02 -13.85
C SER A 290 8.62 4.34 -15.18
N ILE A 291 9.41 3.26 -15.20
CA ILE A 291 9.64 2.45 -16.42
C ILE A 291 8.36 1.78 -16.96
N LEU A 292 7.31 1.68 -16.12
CA LEU A 292 5.99 1.19 -16.47
C LEU A 292 5.10 2.30 -17.06
N ASP A 293 5.44 3.58 -16.83
CA ASP A 293 4.74 4.72 -17.44
C ASP A 293 5.19 4.86 -18.90
N PRO A 294 4.26 4.97 -19.88
CA PRO A 294 4.59 5.19 -21.28
C PRO A 294 5.48 6.42 -21.55
N ARG A 295 5.44 7.42 -20.68
CA ARG A 295 6.28 8.64 -20.76
C ARG A 295 7.59 8.51 -19.99
N SER A 296 7.73 7.47 -19.16
CA SER A 296 8.89 7.21 -18.31
C SER A 296 9.27 8.35 -17.35
N ILE A 297 8.30 9.22 -17.00
CA ILE A 297 8.52 10.38 -16.13
C ILE A 297 7.54 10.31 -14.95
N PRO A 298 8.04 10.19 -13.70
CA PRO A 298 7.18 10.17 -12.53
C PRO A 298 6.61 11.55 -12.17
N PRO A 299 5.51 11.62 -11.42
CA PRO A 299 4.98 12.88 -10.91
C PRO A 299 5.89 13.49 -9.85
N LYS A 300 5.83 14.82 -9.71
CA LYS A 300 6.41 15.52 -8.57
C LYS A 300 5.60 15.20 -7.32
N LEU A 301 6.26 14.60 -6.33
CA LEU A 301 5.62 14.30 -5.05
C LEU A 301 5.44 15.57 -4.20
N PRO A 302 4.32 15.71 -3.47
CA PRO A 302 4.06 16.87 -2.63
C PRO A 302 5.00 16.93 -1.42
N ARG A 303 5.05 18.08 -0.74
CA ARG A 303 5.73 18.16 0.56
C ARG A 303 4.95 17.34 1.58
N TYR A 304 5.67 16.54 2.38
CA TYR A 304 5.05 15.78 3.47
C TYR A 304 4.41 16.71 4.51
N ASN A 305 3.15 16.48 4.80
CA ASN A 305 2.38 17.16 5.83
C ASN A 305 1.89 16.13 6.86
N HIS A 306 2.53 16.08 8.02
CA HIS A 306 2.16 15.14 9.08
C HIS A 306 0.75 15.37 9.64
N LYS A 307 0.15 16.54 9.43
CA LYS A 307 -1.25 16.81 9.80
C LYS A 307 -2.28 16.26 8.81
N ASP A 308 -1.84 15.79 7.66
CA ASP A 308 -2.66 15.22 6.61
C ASP A 308 -1.84 14.19 5.82
N ILE A 309 -1.64 13.04 6.48
CA ILE A 309 -0.69 12.03 6.03
C ILE A 309 -1.17 11.38 4.74
N LEU A 310 -2.44 10.98 4.68
CA LEU A 310 -2.98 10.30 3.51
C LEU A 310 -2.87 11.18 2.26
N THR A 311 -3.24 12.47 2.34
CA THR A 311 -3.08 13.40 1.21
C THR A 311 -1.64 13.51 0.74
N SER A 312 -0.68 13.48 1.66
CA SER A 312 0.75 13.52 1.34
C SER A 312 1.21 12.28 0.58
N LEU A 313 0.72 11.10 0.98
CA LEU A 313 1.12 9.81 0.38
C LEU A 313 0.31 9.45 -0.88
N ALA A 314 -0.90 10.01 -1.03
CA ALA A 314 -1.86 9.64 -2.07
C ALA A 314 -1.27 9.70 -3.49
N THR A 315 -0.47 10.73 -3.80
CA THR A 315 0.14 10.85 -5.14
C THR A 315 1.05 9.66 -5.45
N ALA A 316 1.86 9.22 -4.48
CA ALA A 316 2.76 8.08 -4.67
C ALA A 316 1.99 6.75 -4.70
N LEU A 317 1.05 6.56 -3.77
CA LEU A 317 0.21 5.36 -3.71
C LEU A 317 -0.57 5.14 -5.01
N HIS A 318 -1.28 6.18 -5.47
CA HIS A 318 -2.05 6.12 -6.72
C HIS A 318 -1.16 5.92 -7.93
N TYR A 319 -0.06 6.68 -8.06
CA TYR A 319 0.82 6.52 -9.21
C TYR A 319 1.38 5.10 -9.30
N ILE A 320 1.89 4.53 -8.20
CA ILE A 320 2.42 3.16 -8.21
C ILE A 320 1.31 2.16 -8.53
N GLY A 321 0.16 2.27 -7.85
CA GLY A 321 -0.99 1.38 -8.10
C GLY A 321 -1.45 1.42 -9.55
N ASP A 322 -1.59 2.61 -10.12
CA ASP A 322 -1.99 2.83 -11.51
C ASP A 322 -0.99 2.21 -12.48
N GLN A 323 0.32 2.47 -12.31
CA GLN A 323 1.32 1.89 -13.21
C GLN A 323 1.36 0.37 -13.14
N VAL A 324 1.23 -0.22 -11.95
CA VAL A 324 1.17 -1.67 -11.78
C VAL A 324 -0.10 -2.25 -12.39
N SER A 325 -1.24 -1.57 -12.25
CA SER A 325 -2.51 -2.02 -12.83
C SER A 325 -2.53 -1.99 -14.36
N ARG A 326 -1.83 -1.01 -14.97
CA ARG A 326 -1.66 -0.87 -16.43
C ARG A 326 -0.87 -2.01 -17.05
N VAL A 327 -0.06 -2.73 -16.27
CA VAL A 327 0.61 -3.95 -16.74
C VAL A 327 -0.45 -4.99 -17.06
N ASN A 328 -0.84 -5.01 -18.32
CA ASN A 328 -1.86 -5.89 -18.82
C ASN A 328 -1.24 -7.24 -19.19
N LEU A 329 -1.68 -8.27 -18.48
CA LEU A 329 -1.37 -9.66 -18.76
C LEU A 329 -2.60 -10.30 -19.41
N LYS A 330 -3.09 -9.76 -20.54
CA LYS A 330 -4.24 -10.40 -21.23
C LYS A 330 -3.91 -11.84 -21.65
N TYR A 331 -2.63 -12.17 -21.73
CA TYR A 331 -2.16 -13.47 -22.18
C TYR A 331 -0.83 -13.87 -21.53
N THR A 332 -0.60 -15.19 -21.47
CA THR A 332 0.72 -15.78 -21.23
C THR A 332 1.34 -16.19 -22.57
N SER A 333 2.63 -15.92 -22.74
CA SER A 333 3.40 -16.39 -23.90
C SER A 333 4.25 -17.61 -23.54
N ILE A 334 4.10 -18.71 -24.29
CA ILE A 334 4.86 -19.95 -24.12
C ILE A 334 5.61 -20.23 -25.42
N ALA A 335 6.93 -20.39 -25.37
CA ALA A 335 7.68 -20.75 -26.57
C ALA A 335 7.68 -22.25 -26.82
N PHE A 336 7.62 -22.63 -28.10
CA PHE A 336 7.90 -24.00 -28.50
C PHE A 336 9.40 -24.30 -28.33
N ASP A 337 9.71 -25.51 -27.92
CA ASP A 337 11.06 -26.04 -27.91
C ASP A 337 11.47 -26.44 -29.33
N GLU A 338 12.65 -25.98 -29.79
CA GLU A 338 13.23 -26.40 -31.07
C GLU A 338 14.10 -27.64 -30.85
N GLY A 339 13.63 -28.78 -31.33
CA GLY A 339 14.37 -30.04 -31.37
C GLY A 339 15.32 -30.13 -32.56
N ARG A 340 15.93 -31.31 -32.74
CA ARG A 340 16.80 -31.59 -33.90
C ARG A 340 15.97 -31.55 -35.20
N ASP A 341 16.63 -31.16 -36.29
CA ASP A 341 16.07 -31.12 -37.66
C ASP A 341 14.87 -30.17 -37.89
N GLY A 342 14.77 -29.09 -37.09
CA GLY A 342 13.78 -28.04 -37.28
C GLY A 342 12.38 -28.42 -36.84
N VAL A 343 12.29 -29.31 -35.85
CA VAL A 343 11.05 -29.74 -35.22
C VAL A 343 10.73 -28.83 -34.04
N PHE A 344 9.53 -28.26 -33.99
CA PHE A 344 9.06 -27.49 -32.84
C PHE A 344 8.09 -28.31 -32.00
N THR A 345 8.25 -28.30 -30.69
CA THR A 345 7.43 -29.07 -29.75
C THR A 345 6.88 -28.23 -28.61
N LEU A 346 5.68 -28.56 -28.16
CA LEU A 346 5.03 -27.99 -26.99
C LEU A 346 4.11 -29.05 -26.37
N THR A 347 4.08 -29.22 -25.06
CA THR A 347 3.06 -30.06 -24.41
C THR A 347 1.71 -29.34 -24.45
N TYR A 348 0.69 -29.97 -25.03
CA TYR A 348 -0.66 -29.41 -25.05
C TYR A 348 -1.36 -29.67 -23.71
N ASP A 349 -1.36 -28.65 -22.85
CA ASP A 349 -1.84 -28.76 -21.47
C ASP A 349 -3.36 -28.97 -21.38
N LYS A 350 -3.82 -29.60 -20.30
CA LYS A 350 -5.24 -29.78 -19.99
C LYS A 350 -5.98 -28.45 -19.81
N ALA A 351 -5.30 -27.42 -19.32
CA ALA A 351 -5.86 -26.08 -19.13
C ALA A 351 -6.31 -25.42 -20.45
N TRP A 352 -5.82 -25.88 -21.61
CA TRP A 352 -6.12 -25.28 -22.92
C TRP A 352 -7.02 -26.18 -23.78
N ALA A 353 -7.53 -27.27 -23.19
CA ALA A 353 -8.27 -28.29 -23.92
C ALA A 353 -9.47 -27.71 -24.69
N GLY A 354 -9.50 -27.96 -26.00
CA GLY A 354 -10.61 -27.53 -26.85
C GLY A 354 -10.45 -26.13 -27.45
N ARG A 355 -9.34 -25.43 -27.16
CA ARG A 355 -9.07 -24.09 -27.69
C ARG A 355 -8.16 -24.13 -28.91
N ASP A 356 -8.43 -23.23 -29.85
CA ASP A 356 -7.49 -22.84 -30.88
C ASP A 356 -6.25 -22.22 -30.22
N LEU A 357 -5.09 -22.43 -30.84
CA LEU A 357 -3.81 -21.97 -30.32
C LEU A 357 -3.31 -20.80 -31.16
N LEU A 358 -3.28 -19.60 -30.60
CA LEU A 358 -2.72 -18.42 -31.25
C LEU A 358 -1.19 -18.47 -31.18
N ILE A 359 -0.51 -18.64 -32.32
CA ILE A 359 0.95 -18.71 -32.42
C ILE A 359 1.53 -17.54 -33.22
N GLU A 360 2.64 -16.99 -32.75
CA GLU A 360 3.46 -16.02 -33.45
C GLU A 360 4.75 -16.69 -33.95
N LEU A 361 5.00 -16.59 -35.26
CA LEU A 361 6.21 -17.03 -35.92
C LEU A 361 7.16 -15.85 -36.08
N LYS A 362 8.32 -15.94 -35.42
CA LYS A 362 9.40 -14.97 -35.58
C LYS A 362 10.27 -15.37 -36.78
N PRO A 363 10.45 -14.51 -37.80
CA PRO A 363 11.27 -14.83 -38.97
C PRO A 363 12.76 -14.98 -38.63
N ARG A 364 13.50 -15.69 -39.48
CA ARG A 364 14.96 -15.57 -39.59
C ARG A 364 15.30 -14.38 -40.50
N GLU A 365 16.54 -13.91 -40.46
CA GLU A 365 16.98 -12.82 -41.34
C GLU A 365 16.68 -13.17 -42.80
N ASN A 366 16.07 -12.23 -43.52
CA ASN A 366 15.63 -12.35 -44.92
C ASN A 366 14.46 -13.32 -45.21
N THR A 367 13.68 -13.76 -44.21
CA THR A 367 12.42 -14.49 -44.45
C THR A 367 11.22 -13.55 -44.42
N SER A 368 10.40 -13.58 -45.47
CA SER A 368 9.16 -12.82 -45.59
C SER A 368 7.98 -13.51 -44.91
N LEU A 369 6.92 -12.75 -44.65
CA LEU A 369 5.67 -13.24 -44.07
C LEU A 369 5.01 -14.33 -44.94
N SER A 370 5.03 -14.16 -46.26
CA SER A 370 4.50 -15.15 -47.21
C SER A 370 5.29 -16.46 -47.19
N GLU A 371 6.61 -16.39 -47.01
CA GLU A 371 7.46 -17.59 -46.87
C GLU A 371 7.21 -18.33 -45.55
N LEU A 372 6.97 -17.60 -44.45
CA LEU A 372 6.57 -18.19 -43.17
C LEU A 372 5.21 -18.90 -43.28
N GLU A 373 4.25 -18.29 -43.97
CA GLU A 373 2.93 -18.88 -44.22
C GLU A 373 3.06 -20.16 -45.07
N GLN A 374 3.87 -20.14 -46.13
CA GLN A 374 4.15 -21.34 -46.93
C GLN A 374 4.84 -22.43 -46.11
N TRP A 375 5.80 -22.07 -45.25
CA TRP A 375 6.45 -23.01 -44.36
C TRP A 375 5.46 -23.68 -43.41
N LEU A 376 4.62 -22.88 -42.74
CA LEU A 376 3.63 -23.38 -41.78
C LEU A 376 2.57 -24.24 -42.47
N GLY A 377 2.11 -23.85 -43.67
CA GLY A 377 1.19 -24.63 -44.49
C GLY A 377 1.75 -25.98 -44.96
N ALA A 378 3.08 -26.15 -44.97
CA ALA A 378 3.74 -27.43 -45.26
C ALA A 378 4.14 -28.22 -44.00
N CYS A 379 3.82 -27.69 -42.81
CA CYS A 379 4.07 -28.37 -41.55
C CYS A 379 3.03 -29.47 -41.30
N ARG A 380 3.52 -30.60 -40.80
CA ARG A 380 2.68 -31.57 -40.13
C ARG A 380 2.54 -31.17 -38.66
N ILE A 381 1.31 -30.96 -38.22
CA ILE A 381 0.93 -30.46 -36.89
C ILE A 381 0.02 -31.48 -36.21
N ALA A 382 0.54 -32.25 -35.28
CA ALA A 382 -0.25 -33.22 -34.51
C ALA A 382 0.44 -33.61 -33.20
N SER A 383 -0.29 -34.30 -32.32
CA SER A 383 0.31 -34.95 -31.16
C SER A 383 1.29 -36.04 -31.59
N SER A 384 2.42 -36.15 -30.88
CA SER A 384 3.56 -37.00 -31.22
C SER A 384 3.19 -38.46 -31.54
N ALA A 385 2.21 -39.03 -30.83
CA ALA A 385 1.72 -40.39 -31.05
C ALA A 385 1.14 -40.64 -32.46
N LEU A 386 0.63 -39.60 -33.12
CA LEU A 386 -0.05 -39.69 -34.42
C LEU A 386 0.90 -39.46 -35.62
N HIS A 387 2.12 -38.97 -35.38
CA HIS A 387 3.04 -38.60 -36.46
C HIS A 387 3.42 -39.77 -37.37
N LYS A 388 3.59 -40.98 -36.81
CA LYS A 388 3.94 -42.18 -37.59
C LYS A 388 2.84 -42.52 -38.59
N GLU A 389 1.58 -42.49 -38.16
CA GLU A 389 0.43 -42.76 -39.00
C GLU A 389 0.24 -41.69 -40.08
N LEU A 390 0.30 -40.41 -39.69
CA LEU A 390 0.14 -39.28 -40.61
C LEU A 390 1.25 -39.24 -41.68
N THR A 391 2.45 -39.72 -41.36
CA THR A 391 3.54 -39.86 -42.32
C THR A 391 3.21 -40.90 -43.40
N THR A 392 2.73 -42.08 -43.00
CA THR A 392 2.31 -43.13 -43.94
C THR A 392 1.15 -42.67 -44.83
N LYS A 393 0.18 -41.96 -44.27
CA LYS A 393 -1.00 -41.45 -44.99
C LYS A 393 -0.74 -40.15 -45.75
N ARG A 394 0.45 -39.56 -45.63
CA ARG A 394 0.83 -38.25 -46.21
C ARG A 394 -0.14 -37.12 -45.83
N LEU A 395 -0.61 -37.11 -44.59
CA LEU A 395 -1.49 -36.08 -44.04
C LEU A 395 -0.67 -35.06 -43.22
N LEU A 396 -1.15 -33.82 -43.17
CA LEU A 396 -0.54 -32.71 -42.41
C LEU A 396 -1.10 -32.58 -40.99
N GLY A 397 -2.34 -32.98 -40.72
CA GLY A 397 -2.92 -32.90 -39.37
C GLY A 397 -3.73 -31.63 -39.16
N ALA A 398 -3.51 -30.93 -38.04
CA ALA A 398 -4.26 -29.74 -37.66
C ALA A 398 -4.06 -28.59 -38.67
N GLU A 399 -5.14 -27.86 -38.95
CA GLU A 399 -5.16 -26.74 -39.89
C GLU A 399 -4.65 -25.45 -39.22
N THR A 400 -4.16 -24.52 -40.05
CA THR A 400 -3.70 -23.20 -39.59
C THR A 400 -4.38 -22.08 -40.36
N GLU A 401 -4.67 -20.97 -39.67
CA GLU A 401 -5.29 -19.78 -40.25
C GLU A 401 -4.46 -18.55 -39.88
N ALA A 402 -4.10 -17.71 -40.86
CA ALA A 402 -3.40 -16.45 -40.60
C ALA A 402 -4.36 -15.40 -40.03
N THR A 403 -3.87 -14.54 -39.14
CA THR A 403 -4.63 -13.42 -38.58
C THR A 403 -3.74 -12.18 -38.42
N GLU A 404 -4.33 -10.99 -38.47
CA GLU A 404 -3.62 -9.73 -38.19
C GLU A 404 -3.59 -9.39 -36.69
N GLY A 405 -4.51 -9.98 -35.91
CA GLY A 405 -4.60 -9.81 -34.47
C GLY A 405 -5.66 -10.70 -33.81
N ASP A 406 -5.73 -10.66 -32.48
CA ASP A 406 -6.71 -11.39 -31.68
C ASP A 406 -7.35 -10.46 -30.65
N GLU A 407 -8.69 -10.33 -30.69
CA GLU A 407 -9.41 -9.39 -29.83
C GLU A 407 -9.39 -9.78 -28.35
N ALA A 408 -9.39 -11.08 -28.04
CA ALA A 408 -9.41 -11.60 -26.68
C ALA A 408 -8.10 -11.28 -25.93
N THR A 409 -6.96 -11.50 -26.57
CA THR A 409 -5.61 -11.22 -26.05
C THR A 409 -5.16 -9.79 -26.33
N GLY A 410 -5.77 -9.10 -27.30
CA GLY A 410 -5.33 -7.79 -27.80
C GLY A 410 -3.99 -7.82 -28.54
N ILE A 411 -3.51 -9.00 -28.95
CA ILE A 411 -2.24 -9.17 -29.65
C ILE A 411 -2.42 -8.78 -31.11
N THR A 412 -1.45 -8.05 -31.63
CA THR A 412 -1.26 -7.80 -33.07
C THR A 412 0.11 -8.30 -33.48
N ALA A 413 0.26 -8.76 -34.72
CA ALA A 413 1.55 -9.22 -35.23
C ALA A 413 2.62 -8.11 -35.13
N SER A 414 3.79 -8.43 -34.55
CA SER A 414 4.94 -7.51 -34.58
C SER A 414 5.38 -7.27 -36.04
N PRO A 415 5.97 -6.11 -36.39
CA PRO A 415 6.43 -5.86 -37.75
C PRO A 415 7.36 -6.98 -38.28
N GLY A 416 6.93 -7.64 -39.36
CA GLY A 416 7.65 -8.77 -39.98
C GLY A 416 7.42 -10.14 -39.35
N HIS A 417 6.71 -10.24 -38.23
CA HIS A 417 6.28 -11.53 -37.65
C HIS A 417 4.96 -11.99 -38.29
N GLY A 418 4.71 -13.31 -38.26
CA GLY A 418 3.43 -13.87 -38.71
C GLY A 418 2.62 -14.41 -37.54
N LEU A 419 1.34 -14.08 -37.49
CA LEU A 419 0.42 -14.51 -36.43
C LEU A 419 -0.62 -15.47 -37.03
N PHE A 420 -0.81 -16.63 -36.39
CA PHE A 420 -1.64 -17.71 -36.91
C PHE A 420 -2.40 -18.42 -35.78
N TYR A 421 -3.58 -18.94 -36.06
CA TYR A 421 -4.22 -19.94 -35.21
C TYR A 421 -3.89 -21.34 -35.70
N ILE A 422 -3.52 -22.24 -34.80
CA ILE A 422 -3.68 -23.68 -35.03
C ILE A 422 -5.10 -24.05 -34.58
N LYS A 423 -5.92 -24.52 -35.52
CA LYS A 423 -7.31 -24.91 -35.26
C LYS A 423 -7.37 -26.19 -34.44
N MET A 424 -8.14 -26.15 -33.36
CA MET A 424 -8.29 -27.30 -32.50
C MET A 424 -9.04 -28.42 -33.19
N ASN A 425 -8.36 -29.53 -33.44
CA ASN A 425 -8.96 -30.74 -33.98
C ASN A 425 -8.69 -31.93 -33.06
N LYS A 426 -9.74 -32.46 -32.43
CA LYS A 426 -9.65 -33.61 -31.50
C LYS A 426 -9.08 -34.88 -32.15
N GLN A 427 -9.08 -34.99 -33.48
CA GLN A 427 -8.45 -36.11 -34.19
C GLN A 427 -6.93 -36.02 -34.11
N TYR A 428 -6.35 -34.82 -34.22
CA TYR A 428 -4.91 -34.60 -34.35
C TYR A 428 -4.23 -34.06 -33.09
N ILE A 429 -4.98 -33.37 -32.21
CA ILE A 429 -4.46 -32.76 -30.99
C ILE A 429 -5.09 -33.47 -29.77
N LYS A 430 -4.25 -34.06 -28.93
CA LYS A 430 -4.62 -34.79 -27.72
C LYS A 430 -4.09 -34.08 -26.47
N VAL A 431 -4.99 -33.90 -25.50
CA VAL A 431 -4.67 -33.31 -24.19
C VAL A 431 -3.59 -34.12 -23.48
N GLY A 432 -2.61 -33.42 -22.91
CA GLY A 432 -1.48 -34.01 -22.18
C GLY A 432 -0.39 -34.61 -23.06
N GLN A 433 -0.51 -34.55 -24.40
CA GLN A 433 0.52 -35.04 -25.32
C GLN A 433 1.34 -33.89 -25.90
N THR A 434 2.58 -34.19 -26.29
CA THR A 434 3.45 -33.26 -27.01
C THR A 434 2.89 -33.00 -28.41
N LEU A 435 2.49 -31.77 -28.67
CA LEU A 435 2.19 -31.23 -30.00
C LEU A 435 3.50 -30.99 -30.75
N LEU A 436 3.59 -31.45 -31.99
CA LEU A 436 4.80 -31.39 -32.79
C LEU A 436 4.50 -30.72 -34.15
N LEU A 437 5.33 -29.76 -34.53
CA LEU A 437 5.30 -29.07 -35.81
C LEU A 437 6.58 -29.41 -36.57
N THR A 438 6.45 -29.99 -37.76
CA THR A 438 7.60 -30.32 -38.59
C THR A 438 7.32 -30.10 -40.08
N CYS A 439 8.17 -29.36 -40.77
CA CYS A 439 8.03 -29.10 -42.19
C CYS A 439 8.30 -30.37 -43.02
N THR A 440 7.31 -30.78 -43.81
CA THR A 440 7.36 -32.01 -44.60
C THR A 440 7.91 -31.80 -46.01
N ASN A 441 7.99 -30.54 -46.46
CA ASN A 441 8.52 -30.18 -47.77
C ASN A 441 9.98 -29.73 -47.64
N GLY A 442 10.90 -30.50 -48.24
CA GLY A 442 12.33 -30.24 -48.16
C GLY A 442 12.76 -28.86 -48.69
N LYS A 443 12.04 -28.30 -49.68
CA LYS A 443 12.36 -26.97 -50.22
C LYS A 443 11.96 -25.84 -49.26
N LEU A 444 10.85 -26.01 -48.54
CA LEU A 444 10.32 -25.00 -47.64
C LEU A 444 11.04 -24.98 -46.30
N LYS A 445 11.79 -26.03 -45.93
CA LYS A 445 12.61 -26.07 -44.70
C LYS A 445 13.54 -24.86 -44.53
N ALA A 446 13.97 -24.23 -45.64
CA ALA A 446 14.81 -23.03 -45.60
C ALA A 446 14.11 -21.82 -44.95
N PHE A 447 12.77 -21.77 -44.99
CA PHE A 447 11.94 -20.69 -44.44
C PHE A 447 11.51 -20.92 -42.99
N GLN A 448 12.16 -21.85 -42.30
CA GLN A 448 11.84 -22.16 -40.91
C GLN A 448 11.98 -20.91 -40.02
N PRO A 449 10.97 -20.61 -39.16
CA PRO A 449 11.05 -19.48 -38.24
C PRO A 449 12.22 -19.64 -37.27
N LYS A 450 12.71 -18.51 -36.76
CA LYS A 450 13.69 -18.48 -35.66
C LYS A 450 13.07 -18.99 -34.36
N ARG A 451 11.78 -18.76 -34.16
CA ARG A 451 11.04 -19.16 -32.96
C ARG A 451 9.54 -19.18 -33.22
N ILE A 452 8.84 -20.08 -32.53
CA ILE A 452 7.37 -20.10 -32.45
C ILE A 452 6.97 -19.82 -31.01
N VAL A 453 6.03 -18.91 -30.81
CA VAL A 453 5.50 -18.52 -29.49
C VAL A 453 4.00 -18.70 -29.50
N LEU A 454 3.47 -19.50 -28.58
CA LEU A 454 2.05 -19.60 -28.28
C LEU A 454 1.65 -18.45 -27.35
N HIS A 455 0.54 -17.79 -27.65
CA HIS A 455 -0.11 -16.82 -26.79
C HIS A 455 -1.43 -17.38 -26.28
N LEU A 456 -1.57 -17.44 -24.96
CA LEU A 456 -2.75 -17.98 -24.30
C LEU A 456 -3.47 -16.87 -23.54
N PRO A 457 -4.70 -16.51 -23.93
CA PRO A 457 -5.48 -15.57 -23.15
C PRO A 457 -5.67 -16.08 -21.72
N HIS A 458 -5.55 -15.19 -20.74
CA HIS A 458 -6.07 -15.46 -19.40
C HIS A 458 -7.60 -15.45 -19.50
N GLU A 459 -8.28 -16.41 -18.85
CA GLU A 459 -9.75 -16.39 -18.81
C GLU A 459 -10.23 -15.09 -18.15
N THR A 460 -11.22 -14.45 -18.78
CA THR A 460 -11.98 -13.33 -18.19
C THR A 460 -12.96 -13.82 -17.15
#